data_AF-A0A0H2MT56-F1
#
_entry.id   AF-A0A0H2MT56-F1
#
_cell.length_a   1.000
_cell.length_b   1.000
_cell.length_c   1.000
_cell.angle_alpha   90.00
_cell.angle_beta   90.00
_cell.angle_gamma   90.00
#
_symmetry.space_group_name_H-M   'P 1'
#
loop_
_entity.id
_entity.type
_entity.pdbx_description
1 polymer ?
#
loop_
_entity_poly.entity_id
_entity_poly.type
_entity_poly.pdbx_seq_one_letter_code
_entity_poly.pdbx_strand_id
1 'polypeptide(L)'
;MKILFICPNWAGLADPIVREMMQQGHEVVHLDHSDFSKFGYFDGCHRVLAKIYQLVTKNSYKHRITDAEIARTINSFFIARPKFDAIIMTEPSLFKREHLELLKQHCNKLVATLWDSLTKSPENKQHLDLFDVVFSYDHEDCNAYDLIKINNYLDPSWTTSVSLESAKYDVFSIMSYTKERYQQVVKFLDANPSISPNIHFYIDHPRKRKSITDKRIQVTDKLMLGDELKSNIESSKAILDFLQGHQAGLSFRVYECLGYQRKLITTNQNLKHYDIFCAENMVVLDSSYQVPEQFFSIPYIEPEQQIVEKYMLPSWVRNVLSKV
;
A
#
# COMPACT_ATOMS: atom_id res chain seq x y z
N MET A 1 5.19 20.37 15.28
CA MET A 1 5.92 19.18 15.77
C MET A 1 7.09 18.90 14.85
N LYS A 2 8.14 18.30 15.39
CA LYS A 2 9.27 17.73 14.63
C LYS A 2 9.04 16.22 14.48
N ILE A 3 8.82 15.77 13.26
CA ILE A 3 8.37 14.42 12.92
C ILE A 3 9.43 13.74 12.05
N LEU A 4 9.78 12.50 12.41
CA LEU A 4 10.52 11.60 11.53
C LEU A 4 9.55 10.59 10.96
N PHE A 5 9.36 10.61 9.65
CA PHE A 5 8.54 9.65 8.94
C PHE A 5 9.45 8.60 8.27
N ILE A 6 9.33 7.34 8.67
CA ILE A 6 10.10 6.22 8.12
C ILE A 6 9.16 5.37 7.28
N CYS A 7 9.27 5.47 5.96
CA CYS A 7 8.34 4.80 5.05
C CYS A 7 9.01 4.54 3.70
N PRO A 8 8.87 3.35 3.10
CA PRO A 8 9.27 3.14 1.72
C PRO A 8 8.41 4.00 0.79
N ASN A 9 9.02 4.62 -0.23
CA ASN A 9 8.35 5.48 -1.20
C ASN A 9 8.47 4.98 -2.65
N TRP A 10 8.82 3.72 -2.86
CA TRP A 10 8.93 3.14 -4.21
C TRP A 10 7.62 3.20 -5.03
N ALA A 11 6.47 3.33 -4.35
CA ALA A 11 5.14 3.49 -4.95
C ALA A 11 4.67 4.96 -5.02
N GLY A 12 5.45 5.92 -4.54
CA GLY A 12 5.06 7.34 -4.50
C GLY A 12 3.99 7.68 -3.46
N LEU A 13 3.74 6.80 -2.49
CA LEU A 13 2.68 6.96 -1.48
C LEU A 13 3.14 7.67 -0.19
N ALA A 14 4.45 7.84 0.03
CA ALA A 14 4.97 8.51 1.21
C ALA A 14 5.04 10.03 1.00
N ASP A 15 5.45 10.48 -0.20
CA ASP A 15 5.61 11.91 -0.51
C ASP A 15 4.36 12.75 -0.26
N PRO A 16 3.14 12.31 -0.63
CA PRO A 16 1.93 13.06 -0.31
C PRO A 16 1.77 13.29 1.19
N ILE A 17 2.01 12.26 2.02
CA ILE A 17 1.89 12.35 3.49
C ILE A 17 2.90 13.37 4.03
N VAL A 18 4.16 13.30 3.59
CA VAL A 18 5.21 14.22 4.04
C VAL A 18 4.85 15.67 3.69
N ARG A 19 4.41 15.91 2.45
CA ARG A 19 3.97 17.24 2.00
C ARG A 19 2.78 17.75 2.79
N GLU A 20 1.78 16.91 3.04
CA GLU A 20 0.61 17.28 3.83
C GLU A 20 0.99 17.62 5.28
N MET A 21 1.82 16.81 5.94
CA MET A 21 2.32 17.10 7.29
C MET A 21 3.06 18.45 7.33
N MET A 22 3.88 18.77 6.32
CA MET A 22 4.56 20.07 6.21
C MET A 22 3.57 21.21 5.99
N GLN A 23 2.55 21.02 5.13
CA GLN A 23 1.49 22.01 4.90
C GLN A 23 0.68 22.31 6.17
N GLN A 24 0.51 21.33 7.05
CA GLN A 24 -0.10 21.50 8.37
C GLN A 24 0.84 22.16 9.41
N GLY A 25 2.02 22.64 8.99
CA GLY A 25 2.93 23.43 9.82
C GLY A 25 3.89 22.59 10.66
N HIS A 26 4.20 21.35 10.26
CA HIS A 26 5.16 20.49 10.94
C HIS A 26 6.53 20.48 10.25
N GLU A 27 7.60 20.31 11.04
CA GLU A 27 8.93 20.01 10.54
C GLU A 27 9.03 18.50 10.33
N VAL A 28 9.17 18.05 9.07
CA VAL A 28 9.13 16.62 8.74
C VAL A 28 10.44 16.22 8.07
N VAL A 29 11.06 15.15 8.58
CA VAL A 29 12.15 14.45 7.91
C VAL A 29 11.62 13.11 7.45
N HIS A 30 11.86 12.75 6.19
CA HIS A 30 11.53 11.43 5.65
C HIS A 30 12.80 10.59 5.48
N LEU A 31 12.75 9.33 5.92
CA LEU A 31 13.75 8.32 5.62
C LEU A 31 13.07 7.15 4.90
N ASP A 32 13.62 6.76 3.76
CA ASP A 32 13.18 5.59 3.02
C ASP A 32 13.81 4.32 3.62
N HIS A 33 13.15 3.18 3.49
CA HIS A 33 13.74 1.90 3.92
C HIS A 33 15.11 1.63 3.27
N SER A 34 15.29 2.08 2.02
CA SER A 34 16.56 1.98 1.30
C SER A 34 17.69 2.86 1.88
N ASP A 35 17.39 3.81 2.77
CA ASP A 35 18.41 4.57 3.51
C ASP A 35 19.05 3.73 4.63
N PHE A 36 18.35 2.71 5.12
CA PHE A 36 18.84 1.86 6.21
C PHE A 36 19.63 0.64 5.72
N SER A 37 19.31 0.10 4.54
CA SER A 37 19.94 -1.13 4.05
C SER A 37 20.36 -1.03 2.58
N LYS A 38 21.67 -0.84 2.34
CA LYS A 38 22.29 -0.92 0.99
C LYS A 38 23.30 -2.05 0.95
N PHE A 39 22.90 -3.23 1.41
CA PHE A 39 23.80 -4.39 1.41
C PHE A 39 24.19 -4.78 -0.02
N GLY A 40 25.49 -4.73 -0.29
CA GLY A 40 26.11 -5.20 -1.53
C GLY A 40 27.32 -6.09 -1.22
N TYR A 41 27.47 -7.18 -1.97
CA TYR A 41 28.72 -7.93 -1.93
C TYR A 41 29.82 -7.16 -2.66
N PHE A 42 30.86 -6.75 -1.94
CA PHE A 42 32.06 -6.11 -2.50
C PHE A 42 32.64 -6.86 -3.71
N ASP A 43 32.85 -8.18 -3.60
CA ASP A 43 33.39 -9.02 -4.67
C ASP A 43 32.94 -10.49 -4.55
N GLY A 44 33.51 -11.35 -5.41
CA GLY A 44 33.26 -12.80 -5.40
C GLY A 44 33.80 -13.51 -4.14
N CYS A 45 34.93 -13.06 -3.61
CA CYS A 45 35.55 -13.62 -2.41
C CYS A 45 34.69 -13.37 -1.16
N HIS A 46 34.18 -12.15 -1.02
CA HIS A 46 33.22 -11.77 0.02
C HIS A 46 31.96 -12.64 -0.04
N ARG A 47 31.48 -12.99 -1.24
CA ARG A 47 30.34 -13.91 -1.40
C ARG A 47 30.67 -15.33 -0.92
N VAL A 48 31.88 -15.83 -1.17
CA VAL A 48 32.34 -17.14 -0.68
C VAL A 48 32.49 -17.13 0.84
N LEU A 49 33.11 -16.10 1.42
CA LEU A 49 33.22 -15.92 2.86
C LEU A 49 31.85 -15.84 3.54
N ALA A 50 30.89 -15.13 2.94
CA ALA A 50 29.52 -15.07 3.45
C ALA A 50 28.83 -16.44 3.46
N LYS A 51 29.08 -17.30 2.45
CA LYS A 51 28.60 -18.68 2.43
C LYS A 51 29.25 -19.54 3.51
N ILE A 52 30.56 -19.42 3.69
CA ILE A 52 31.30 -20.14 4.76
C ILE A 52 30.76 -19.71 6.13
N TYR A 53 30.58 -18.41 6.35
CA TYR A 53 29.97 -17.89 7.57
C TYR A 53 28.60 -18.51 7.83
N GLN A 54 27.73 -18.57 6.81
CA GLN A 54 26.40 -19.17 6.94
C GLN A 54 26.47 -20.66 7.28
N LEU A 55 27.41 -21.41 6.69
CA LEU A 55 27.60 -22.82 6.98
C LEU A 55 28.07 -23.07 8.42
N VAL A 56 29.00 -22.25 8.92
CA VAL A 56 29.58 -22.40 10.27
C VAL A 56 28.61 -21.96 11.36
N THR A 57 27.97 -20.80 11.17
CA THR A 57 27.15 -20.16 12.21
C THR A 57 25.67 -20.49 12.13
N LYS A 58 25.23 -21.08 11.00
CA LYS A 58 23.81 -21.23 10.61
C LYS A 58 23.05 -19.89 10.50
N ASN A 59 23.74 -18.76 10.60
CA ASN A 59 23.17 -17.43 10.51
C ASN A 59 23.45 -16.79 9.14
N SER A 60 22.47 -16.05 8.62
CA SER A 60 22.64 -15.30 7.38
C SER A 60 23.61 -14.15 7.59
N TYR A 61 24.78 -14.22 6.94
CA TYR A 61 25.76 -13.12 6.96
C TYR A 61 25.12 -11.81 6.48
N LYS A 62 24.32 -11.88 5.41
CA LYS A 62 23.59 -10.72 4.87
C LYS A 62 22.73 -10.06 5.94
N HIS A 63 21.92 -10.83 6.66
CA HIS A 63 21.05 -10.28 7.71
C HIS A 63 21.87 -9.60 8.80
N ARG A 64 22.94 -10.24 9.30
CA ARG A 64 23.80 -9.65 10.32
C ARG A 64 24.40 -8.31 9.90
N ILE A 65 24.89 -8.20 8.66
CA ILE A 65 25.45 -6.95 8.16
C ILE A 65 24.36 -5.89 8.00
N THR A 66 23.20 -6.26 7.46
CA THR A 66 22.04 -5.36 7.37
C THR A 66 21.62 -4.85 8.74
N ASP A 67 21.57 -5.70 9.77
CA ASP A 67 21.24 -5.28 11.14
C ASP A 67 22.24 -4.24 11.68
N ALA A 68 23.54 -4.52 11.53
CA ALA A 68 24.59 -3.60 11.95
C ALA A 68 24.55 -2.26 11.17
N GLU A 69 24.21 -2.31 9.87
CA GLU A 69 24.01 -1.11 9.04
C GLU A 69 22.83 -0.28 9.53
N ILE A 70 21.68 -0.91 9.83
CA ILE A 70 20.50 -0.23 10.37
C ILE A 70 20.87 0.49 11.67
N ALA A 71 21.49 -0.22 12.63
CA ALA A 71 21.90 0.37 13.90
C ALA A 71 22.89 1.53 13.71
N ARG A 72 23.87 1.40 12.80
CA ARG A 72 24.82 2.47 12.48
C ARG A 72 24.12 3.67 11.85
N THR A 73 23.18 3.45 10.93
CA THR A 73 22.41 4.51 10.27
C THR A 73 21.57 5.27 11.28
N ILE A 74 20.85 4.57 12.17
CA ILE A 74 20.09 5.17 13.28
C ILE A 74 21.01 6.05 14.13
N ASN A 75 22.09 5.48 14.68
CA ASN A 75 23.02 6.22 15.53
C ASN A 75 23.59 7.46 14.82
N SER A 76 24.06 7.31 13.58
CA SER A 76 24.62 8.43 12.80
C SER A 76 23.58 9.50 12.49
N PHE A 77 22.34 9.08 12.22
CA PHE A 77 21.24 10.00 11.98
C PHE A 77 20.87 10.79 13.23
N PHE A 78 21.01 10.27 14.44
CA PHE A 78 20.63 11.06 15.63
C PHE A 78 21.78 11.87 16.24
N ILE A 79 23.02 11.77 15.74
CA ILE A 79 24.14 12.61 16.19
C ILE A 79 23.77 14.10 16.07
N ALA A 80 23.86 14.81 17.21
CA ALA A 80 23.60 16.24 17.32
C ALA A 80 22.22 16.70 16.83
N ARG A 81 21.26 15.78 16.65
CA ARG A 81 19.87 16.12 16.35
C ARG A 81 19.06 16.17 17.64
N PRO A 82 18.14 17.14 17.79
CA PRO A 82 17.22 17.14 18.92
C PRO A 82 16.29 15.93 18.82
N LYS A 83 15.67 15.60 19.97
CA LYS A 83 14.63 14.58 20.06
C LYS A 83 13.44 14.98 19.15
N PHE A 84 12.84 14.00 18.50
CA PHE A 84 11.63 14.19 17.70
C PHE A 84 10.38 14.11 18.59
N ASP A 85 9.34 14.83 18.22
CA ASP A 85 8.03 14.67 18.87
C ASP A 85 7.45 13.30 18.52
N ALA A 86 7.57 12.89 17.26
CA ALA A 86 7.15 11.58 16.78
C ALA A 86 8.17 10.94 15.85
N ILE A 87 8.34 9.63 15.98
CA ILE A 87 8.82 8.77 14.90
C ILE A 87 7.62 7.92 14.45
N ILE A 88 7.22 8.08 13.19
CA ILE A 88 6.07 7.40 12.60
C ILE A 88 6.60 6.47 11.50
N MET A 89 6.20 5.20 11.50
CA MET A 89 6.61 4.23 10.47
C MET A 89 5.47 3.35 9.98
N THR A 90 5.58 2.82 8.76
CA THR A 90 4.50 2.05 8.12
C THR A 90 4.72 0.55 8.08
N GLU A 91 5.97 0.12 8.19
CA GLU A 91 6.39 -1.28 8.14
C GLU A 91 7.47 -1.53 9.22
N PRO A 92 7.05 -1.82 10.47
CA PRO A 92 7.98 -2.03 11.58
C PRO A 92 8.88 -3.26 11.42
N SER A 93 8.54 -4.22 10.54
CA SER A 93 9.33 -5.44 10.32
C SER A 93 10.76 -5.19 9.81
N LEU A 94 11.08 -3.99 9.33
CA LEU A 94 12.46 -3.61 9.03
C LEU A 94 13.35 -3.59 10.29
N PHE A 95 12.77 -3.34 11.46
CA PHE A 95 13.48 -3.08 12.69
C PHE A 95 13.32 -4.23 13.69
N LYS A 96 14.46 -4.72 14.20
CA LYS A 96 14.47 -5.58 15.39
C LYS A 96 14.18 -4.75 16.64
N ARG A 97 13.83 -5.43 17.73
CA ARG A 97 13.65 -4.81 19.06
C ARG A 97 14.76 -3.82 19.41
N GLU A 98 16.04 -4.19 19.24
CA GLU A 98 17.16 -3.30 19.57
C GLU A 98 17.16 -2.01 18.74
N HIS A 99 16.74 -2.06 17.47
CA HIS A 99 16.62 -0.88 16.61
C HIS A 99 15.45 0.01 17.06
N LEU A 100 14.32 -0.60 17.41
CA LEU A 100 13.14 0.12 17.92
C LEU A 100 13.42 0.77 19.28
N GLU A 101 14.15 0.09 20.16
CA GLU A 101 14.61 0.63 21.45
C GLU A 101 15.55 1.83 21.24
N LEU A 102 16.47 1.77 20.27
CA LEU A 102 17.30 2.91 19.88
C LEU A 102 16.44 4.07 19.35
N LEU A 103 15.49 3.82 18.44
CA LEU A 103 14.58 4.85 17.92
C LEU A 103 13.78 5.51 19.05
N LYS A 104 13.29 4.72 20.02
CA LYS A 104 12.52 5.20 21.17
C LYS A 104 13.28 6.18 22.07
N GLN A 105 14.62 6.06 22.13
CA GLN A 105 15.46 7.04 22.86
C GLN A 105 15.43 8.43 22.20
N HIS A 106 15.09 8.51 20.92
CA HIS A 106 15.12 9.73 20.12
C HIS A 106 13.73 10.31 19.77
N CYS A 107 12.65 9.79 20.36
CA CYS A 107 11.29 10.32 20.17
C CYS A 107 10.45 10.40 21.45
N ASN A 108 9.46 11.31 21.49
CA ASN A 108 8.45 11.32 22.56
C ASN A 108 7.38 10.27 22.32
N LYS A 109 7.02 10.03 21.05
CA LYS A 109 6.11 8.99 20.62
C LYS A 109 6.69 8.16 19.48
N LEU A 110 6.64 6.84 19.63
CA LEU A 110 6.90 5.88 18.57
C LEU A 110 5.57 5.35 18.05
N VAL A 111 5.29 5.57 16.77
CA VAL A 111 3.98 5.29 16.15
C VAL A 111 4.14 4.37 14.95
N ALA A 112 3.29 3.36 14.86
CA ALA A 112 3.16 2.52 13.68
C ALA A 112 1.82 2.80 12.97
N THR A 113 1.85 2.99 11.66
CA THR A 113 0.65 3.05 10.79
C THR A 113 0.73 1.94 9.75
N LEU A 114 0.22 0.75 10.08
CA LEU A 114 0.41 -0.44 9.26
C LEU A 114 -0.25 -0.27 7.88
N TRP A 115 0.54 -0.45 6.82
CA TRP A 115 0.07 -0.40 5.43
C TRP A 115 -0.34 -1.77 4.86
N ASP A 116 0.08 -2.84 5.51
CA ASP A 116 -0.33 -4.20 5.21
C ASP A 116 -0.98 -4.84 6.43
N SER A 117 -2.06 -5.58 6.20
CA SER A 117 -2.70 -6.41 7.21
C SER A 117 -1.69 -7.38 7.83
N LEU A 118 -1.79 -7.68 9.13
CA LEU A 118 -0.89 -8.61 9.81
C LEU A 118 -1.01 -10.04 9.29
N THR A 119 -2.13 -10.41 8.66
CA THR A 119 -2.25 -11.69 7.93
C THR A 119 -1.34 -11.75 6.71
N LYS A 120 -1.22 -10.64 5.96
CA LYS A 120 -0.36 -10.52 4.78
C LYS A 120 1.11 -10.35 5.17
N SER A 121 1.39 -9.53 6.18
CA SER A 121 2.73 -9.18 6.63
C SER A 121 2.89 -9.47 8.14
N PRO A 122 2.93 -10.76 8.55
CA PRO A 122 2.91 -11.16 9.96
C PRO A 122 4.15 -10.71 10.74
N GLU A 123 5.27 -10.46 10.06
CA GLU A 123 6.48 -9.91 10.67
C GLU A 123 6.22 -8.53 11.32
N ASN A 124 5.27 -7.74 10.81
CA ASN A 124 4.90 -6.44 11.39
C ASN A 124 4.27 -6.55 12.78
N LYS A 125 3.83 -7.74 13.19
CA LYS A 125 3.33 -7.99 14.54
C LYS A 125 4.45 -8.03 15.58
N GLN A 126 5.70 -8.24 15.15
CA GLN A 126 6.82 -8.31 16.07
C GLN A 126 7.04 -6.96 16.73
N HIS A 127 7.17 -7.00 18.06
CA HIS A 127 7.55 -5.84 18.87
C HIS A 127 6.53 -4.68 18.87
N LEU A 128 5.24 -4.95 18.58
CA LEU A 128 4.18 -3.95 18.72
C LEU A 128 4.10 -3.37 20.16
N ASP A 129 4.55 -4.12 21.17
CA ASP A 129 4.68 -3.69 22.57
C ASP A 129 5.59 -2.47 22.79
N LEU A 130 6.47 -2.16 21.83
CA LEU A 130 7.38 -1.01 21.94
C LEU A 130 6.76 0.30 21.46
N PHE A 131 5.67 0.25 20.68
CA PHE A 131 5.01 1.41 20.10
C PHE A 131 4.02 2.03 21.10
N ASP A 132 3.97 3.35 21.13
CA ASP A 132 3.02 4.09 21.95
C ASP A 132 1.63 4.12 21.31
N VAL A 133 1.57 4.08 19.97
CA VAL A 133 0.34 4.04 19.18
C VAL A 133 0.54 3.15 17.96
N VAL A 134 -0.42 2.27 17.69
CA VAL A 134 -0.43 1.42 16.50
C VAL A 134 -1.78 1.59 15.80
N PHE A 135 -1.72 2.02 14.55
CA PHE A 135 -2.87 2.10 13.65
C PHE A 135 -2.86 0.94 12.66
N SER A 136 -4.04 0.44 12.31
CA SER A 136 -4.22 -0.48 11.18
C SER A 136 -5.36 -0.03 10.29
N TYR A 137 -5.18 -0.18 8.98
CA TYR A 137 -6.26 -0.01 8.00
C TYR A 137 -7.19 -1.22 7.94
N ASP A 138 -6.77 -2.35 8.50
CA ASP A 138 -7.49 -3.60 8.54
C ASP A 138 -8.26 -3.73 9.87
N HIS A 139 -9.58 -3.86 9.80
CA HIS A 139 -10.41 -3.89 11.00
C HIS A 139 -10.32 -5.22 11.75
N GLU A 140 -9.92 -6.32 11.10
CA GLU A 140 -9.69 -7.58 11.79
C GLU A 140 -8.44 -7.49 12.67
N ASP A 141 -7.38 -6.82 12.18
CA ASP A 141 -6.19 -6.54 12.98
C ASP A 141 -6.52 -5.62 14.17
N CYS A 142 -7.34 -4.59 13.96
CA CYS A 142 -7.82 -3.72 15.04
C CYS A 142 -8.52 -4.51 16.13
N ASN A 143 -9.43 -5.40 15.77
CA ASN A 143 -10.17 -6.21 16.74
C ASN A 143 -9.29 -7.24 17.43
N ALA A 144 -8.34 -7.86 16.71
CA ALA A 144 -7.50 -8.92 17.23
C ALA A 144 -6.38 -8.42 18.17
N TYR A 145 -5.92 -7.18 17.99
CA TYR A 145 -4.76 -6.62 18.72
C TYR A 145 -5.05 -5.29 19.42
N ASP A 146 -6.31 -4.86 19.48
CA ASP A 146 -6.74 -3.58 20.07
C ASP A 146 -6.02 -2.37 19.42
N LEU A 147 -5.87 -2.43 18.08
CA LEU A 147 -5.21 -1.36 17.31
C LEU A 147 -6.21 -0.28 16.93
N ILE A 148 -5.73 0.95 16.76
CA ILE A 148 -6.58 2.07 16.36
C ILE A 148 -6.92 1.92 14.87
N LYS A 149 -8.21 1.87 14.54
CA LYS A 149 -8.64 1.86 13.13
C LYS A 149 -8.26 3.18 12.46
N ILE A 150 -7.56 3.06 11.34
CA ILE A 150 -7.38 4.15 10.37
C ILE A 150 -7.82 3.67 9.00
N ASN A 151 -7.87 4.53 8.00
CA ASN A 151 -8.08 4.14 6.61
C ASN A 151 -6.79 4.38 5.82
N ASN A 152 -6.70 3.87 4.59
CA ASN A 152 -5.81 4.50 3.61
C ASN A 152 -6.35 5.90 3.27
N TYR A 153 -5.62 6.66 2.46
CA TYR A 153 -5.97 8.04 2.16
C TYR A 153 -6.37 8.24 0.69
N LEU A 154 -7.22 9.24 0.47
CA LEU A 154 -7.52 9.86 -0.82
C LEU A 154 -6.64 11.12 -0.96
N ASP A 155 -5.76 11.12 -1.96
CA ASP A 155 -4.95 12.30 -2.28
C ASP A 155 -5.82 13.39 -2.92
N PRO A 156 -5.80 14.65 -2.41
CA PRO A 156 -6.56 15.75 -3.00
C PRO A 156 -6.23 16.04 -4.47
N SER A 157 -5.06 15.62 -4.95
CA SER A 157 -4.65 15.77 -6.36
C SER A 157 -5.29 14.72 -7.28
N TRP A 158 -5.87 13.64 -6.75
CA TRP A 158 -6.58 12.64 -7.53
C TRP A 158 -7.94 13.19 -7.90
N THR A 159 -7.95 13.89 -9.02
CA THR A 159 -9.13 14.47 -9.64
C THR A 159 -9.12 14.18 -11.13
N THR A 160 -10.30 14.13 -11.73
CA THR A 160 -10.47 13.97 -13.17
C THR A 160 -11.38 15.06 -13.73
N SER A 161 -11.10 15.46 -14.97
CA SER A 161 -12.03 16.23 -15.81
C SER A 161 -12.51 15.40 -17.00
N VAL A 162 -12.12 14.12 -17.06
CA VAL A 162 -12.42 13.20 -18.16
C VAL A 162 -13.72 12.47 -17.85
N SER A 163 -14.73 12.73 -18.67
CA SER A 163 -16.04 12.08 -18.58
C SER A 163 -15.92 10.56 -18.70
N LEU A 164 -16.73 9.85 -17.91
CA LEU A 164 -16.84 8.39 -17.94
C LEU A 164 -17.21 7.85 -19.33
N GLU A 165 -18.01 8.60 -20.10
CA GLU A 165 -18.45 8.22 -21.45
C GLU A 165 -17.32 8.23 -22.48
N SER A 166 -16.19 8.88 -22.18
CA SER A 166 -15.01 8.90 -23.05
C SER A 166 -14.08 7.70 -22.85
N ALA A 167 -14.40 6.81 -21.91
CA ALA A 167 -13.62 5.63 -21.62
C ALA A 167 -13.55 4.69 -22.85
N LYS A 168 -12.34 4.17 -23.09
CA LYS A 168 -12.03 3.22 -24.16
C LYS A 168 -12.26 1.77 -23.74
N TYR A 169 -12.16 1.51 -22.44
CA TYR A 169 -12.29 0.20 -21.83
C TYR A 169 -13.38 0.21 -20.78
N ASP A 170 -14.00 -0.94 -20.55
CA ASP A 170 -14.96 -1.09 -19.46
C ASP A 170 -14.22 -1.21 -18.12
N VAL A 171 -13.10 -1.94 -18.11
CA VAL A 171 -12.33 -2.18 -16.89
C VAL A 171 -10.83 -1.95 -17.08
N PHE A 172 -10.21 -1.32 -16.09
CA PHE A 172 -8.76 -1.28 -15.93
C PHE A 172 -8.32 -1.97 -14.65
N SER A 173 -7.15 -2.60 -14.69
CA SER A 173 -6.46 -3.04 -13.48
C SER A 173 -4.95 -3.14 -13.70
N ILE A 174 -4.16 -2.85 -12.67
CA ILE A 174 -2.76 -3.25 -12.57
C ILE A 174 -2.51 -3.88 -11.20
N MET A 175 -2.12 -5.15 -11.16
CA MET A 175 -1.93 -5.88 -9.91
C MET A 175 -0.69 -6.77 -9.94
N SER A 176 -0.05 -6.99 -8.80
CA SER A 176 1.04 -7.96 -8.70
C SER A 176 0.54 -9.36 -9.04
N TYR A 177 1.29 -10.06 -9.88
CA TYR A 177 0.97 -11.42 -10.27
C TYR A 177 1.05 -12.39 -9.09
N THR A 178 -0.08 -13.04 -8.82
CA THR A 178 -0.16 -14.31 -8.11
C THR A 178 -0.97 -15.29 -8.95
N LYS A 179 -0.74 -16.59 -8.76
CA LYS A 179 -1.52 -17.62 -9.46
C LYS A 179 -3.02 -17.50 -9.17
N GLU A 180 -3.35 -17.19 -7.92
CA GLU A 180 -4.73 -16.99 -7.46
C GLU A 180 -5.41 -15.81 -8.17
N ARG A 181 -4.80 -14.61 -8.14
CA ARG A 181 -5.36 -13.42 -8.81
C ARG A 181 -5.51 -13.65 -10.31
N TYR A 182 -4.53 -14.29 -10.94
CA TYR A 182 -4.62 -14.64 -12.35
C TYR A 182 -5.84 -15.55 -12.64
N GLN A 183 -6.06 -16.58 -11.82
CA GLN A 183 -7.23 -17.44 -11.95
C GLN A 183 -8.55 -16.69 -11.74
N GLN A 184 -8.60 -15.76 -10.78
CA GLN A 184 -9.78 -14.92 -10.53
C GLN A 184 -10.08 -14.00 -11.72
N VAL A 185 -9.06 -13.34 -12.27
CA VAL A 185 -9.21 -12.48 -13.46
C VAL A 185 -9.70 -13.29 -14.67
N VAL A 186 -9.15 -14.48 -14.92
CA VAL A 186 -9.59 -15.33 -16.03
C VAL A 186 -11.06 -15.72 -15.85
N LYS A 187 -11.46 -16.17 -14.65
CA LYS A 187 -12.86 -16.48 -14.34
C LYS A 187 -13.79 -15.28 -14.53
N PHE A 188 -13.35 -14.09 -14.09
CA PHE A 188 -14.08 -12.85 -14.28
C PHE A 188 -14.28 -12.52 -15.77
N LEU A 189 -13.23 -12.62 -16.59
CA LEU A 189 -13.33 -12.35 -18.02
C LEU A 189 -14.18 -13.41 -18.75
N ASP A 190 -14.16 -14.67 -18.30
CA ASP A 190 -15.01 -15.74 -18.86
C ASP A 190 -16.48 -15.57 -18.48
N ALA A 191 -16.76 -15.10 -17.26
CA ALA A 191 -18.11 -14.79 -16.80
C ALA A 191 -18.70 -13.54 -17.46
N ASN A 192 -17.86 -12.64 -17.99
CA ASN A 192 -18.26 -11.38 -18.59
C ASN A 192 -17.62 -11.17 -19.98
N PRO A 193 -17.97 -11.99 -20.99
CA PRO A 193 -17.27 -12.02 -22.27
C PRO A 193 -17.41 -10.74 -23.12
N SER A 194 -18.38 -9.88 -22.82
CA SER A 194 -18.59 -8.59 -23.49
C SER A 194 -17.74 -7.45 -22.93
N ILE A 195 -17.10 -7.63 -21.76
CA ILE A 195 -16.26 -6.59 -21.14
C ILE A 195 -15.02 -6.36 -22.00
N SER A 196 -14.77 -5.09 -22.33
CA SER A 196 -13.51 -4.63 -22.94
C SER A 196 -12.45 -4.39 -21.85
N PRO A 197 -11.38 -5.22 -21.76
CA PRO A 197 -10.43 -5.14 -20.65
C PRO A 197 -9.13 -4.42 -21.00
N ASN A 198 -8.64 -3.61 -20.07
CA ASN A 198 -7.26 -3.11 -20.01
C ASN A 198 -6.61 -3.61 -18.70
N ILE A 199 -6.30 -4.91 -18.65
CA ILE A 199 -5.81 -5.55 -17.43
C ILE A 199 -4.34 -5.88 -17.56
N HIS A 200 -3.56 -5.48 -16.56
CA HIS A 200 -2.13 -5.70 -16.48
C HIS A 200 -1.77 -6.49 -15.23
N PHE A 201 -0.87 -7.45 -15.37
CA PHE A 201 -0.15 -8.03 -14.25
C PHE A 201 1.27 -7.50 -14.18
N TYR A 202 1.63 -6.93 -13.04
CA TYR A 202 3.02 -6.64 -12.68
C TYR A 202 3.73 -7.94 -12.28
N ILE A 203 4.91 -8.18 -12.86
CA ILE A 203 5.81 -9.27 -12.49
C ILE A 203 7.14 -8.73 -11.98
N ASP A 204 7.58 -9.24 -10.84
CA ASP A 204 8.90 -8.96 -10.25
C ASP A 204 10.04 -9.78 -10.89
N HIS A 205 9.70 -10.78 -11.72
CA HIS A 205 10.66 -11.70 -12.31
C HIS A 205 10.18 -12.22 -13.68
N PRO A 206 11.01 -12.16 -14.74
CA PRO A 206 10.61 -12.51 -16.11
C PRO A 206 10.02 -13.93 -16.28
N ARG A 207 10.48 -14.89 -15.48
CA ARG A 207 9.95 -16.27 -15.47
C ARG A 207 8.43 -16.34 -15.24
N LYS A 208 7.84 -15.41 -14.47
CA LYS A 208 6.39 -15.38 -14.18
C LYS A 208 5.56 -15.10 -15.42
N ARG A 209 6.09 -14.40 -16.43
CA ARG A 209 5.40 -14.12 -17.71
C ARG A 209 4.84 -15.38 -18.37
N LYS A 210 5.58 -16.50 -18.30
CA LYS A 210 5.16 -17.78 -18.90
C LYS A 210 3.90 -18.38 -18.27
N SER A 211 3.52 -17.90 -17.08
CA SER A 211 2.34 -18.38 -16.34
C SER A 211 1.08 -17.54 -16.61
N ILE A 212 1.18 -16.52 -17.46
CA ILE A 212 0.08 -15.66 -17.88
C ILE A 212 -0.10 -15.90 -19.38
N THR A 213 -1.10 -16.71 -19.74
CA THR A 213 -1.29 -17.17 -21.13
C THR A 213 -2.56 -16.62 -21.79
N ASP A 214 -3.42 -15.97 -21.01
CA ASP A 214 -4.65 -15.37 -21.52
C ASP A 214 -4.33 -14.11 -22.33
N LYS A 215 -4.76 -14.07 -23.58
CA LYS A 215 -4.45 -12.97 -24.52
C LYS A 215 -5.16 -11.66 -24.18
N ARG A 216 -6.20 -11.69 -23.34
CA ARG A 216 -6.93 -10.50 -22.85
C ARG A 216 -6.14 -9.75 -21.78
N ILE A 217 -5.06 -10.33 -21.27
CA ILE A 217 -4.29 -9.84 -20.12
C ILE A 217 -2.88 -9.46 -20.57
N GLN A 218 -2.46 -8.27 -20.16
CA GLN A 218 -1.14 -7.71 -20.43
C GLN A 218 -0.18 -7.99 -19.27
N VAL A 219 1.13 -8.00 -19.56
CA VAL A 219 2.18 -8.27 -18.56
C VAL A 219 3.21 -7.16 -18.61
N THR A 220 3.48 -6.55 -17.46
CA THR A 220 4.49 -5.51 -17.28
C THR A 220 5.47 -5.91 -16.18
N ASP A 221 6.73 -5.54 -16.32
CA ASP A 221 7.75 -5.61 -15.26
C ASP A 221 8.12 -4.21 -14.73
N LYS A 222 7.37 -3.18 -15.16
CA LYS A 222 7.49 -1.81 -14.69
C LYS A 222 6.30 -1.44 -13.82
N LEU A 223 6.58 -0.71 -12.75
CA LEU A 223 5.55 -0.08 -11.94
C LEU A 223 4.84 0.98 -12.78
N MET A 224 3.51 0.97 -12.73
CA MET A 224 2.65 1.97 -13.37
C MET A 224 2.16 2.93 -12.28
N LEU A 225 2.66 4.17 -12.30
CA LEU A 225 2.45 5.18 -11.25
C LEU A 225 2.16 6.55 -11.89
N GLY A 226 1.70 7.50 -11.08
CA GLY A 226 1.52 8.90 -11.49
C GLY A 226 0.61 9.06 -12.72
N ASP A 227 1.03 9.88 -13.68
CA ASP A 227 0.25 10.19 -14.88
C ASP A 227 -0.07 8.98 -15.75
N GLU A 228 0.82 7.97 -15.79
CA GLU A 228 0.56 6.74 -16.54
C GLU A 228 -0.60 5.95 -15.92
N LEU A 229 -0.58 5.80 -14.58
CA LEU A 229 -1.67 5.15 -13.84
C LEU A 229 -2.97 5.93 -14.00
N LYS A 230 -2.93 7.25 -13.80
CA LYS A 230 -4.09 8.13 -13.98
C LYS A 230 -4.69 7.99 -15.38
N SER A 231 -3.87 8.04 -16.43
CA SER A 231 -4.34 7.92 -17.82
C SER A 231 -5.03 6.58 -18.11
N ASN A 232 -4.52 5.48 -17.55
CA ASN A 232 -5.16 4.16 -17.70
C ASN A 232 -6.48 4.05 -16.93
N ILE A 233 -6.56 4.64 -15.73
CA ILE A 233 -7.81 4.76 -14.97
C ILE A 233 -8.82 5.62 -15.72
N GLU A 234 -8.41 6.80 -16.19
CA GLU A 234 -9.30 7.75 -16.87
C GLU A 234 -9.82 7.22 -18.20
N SER A 235 -9.04 6.38 -18.89
CA SER A 235 -9.46 5.71 -20.12
C SER A 235 -10.35 4.48 -19.91
N SER A 236 -10.79 4.20 -18.68
CA SER A 236 -11.63 3.06 -18.34
C SER A 236 -12.83 3.46 -17.50
N LYS A 237 -13.94 2.73 -17.60
CA LYS A 237 -15.16 3.03 -16.82
C LYS A 237 -15.03 2.60 -15.36
N ALA A 238 -14.43 1.45 -15.12
CA ALA A 238 -14.27 0.89 -13.80
C ALA A 238 -12.82 0.44 -13.51
N ILE A 239 -12.45 0.47 -12.24
CA ILE A 239 -11.25 -0.21 -11.74
C ILE A 239 -11.65 -1.60 -11.23
N LEU A 240 -10.91 -2.62 -11.63
CA LEU A 240 -11.06 -4.00 -11.14
C LEU A 240 -10.03 -4.28 -10.03
N ASP A 241 -10.49 -4.61 -8.83
CA ASP A 241 -9.68 -4.83 -7.63
C ASP A 241 -9.90 -6.23 -7.04
N PHE A 242 -8.99 -7.16 -7.35
CA PHE A 242 -8.92 -8.45 -6.68
C PHE A 242 -7.96 -8.36 -5.50
N LEU A 243 -8.44 -8.64 -4.28
CA LEU A 243 -7.59 -8.67 -3.10
C LEU A 243 -6.50 -9.74 -3.23
N GLN A 244 -5.38 -9.53 -2.53
CA GLN A 244 -4.33 -10.54 -2.43
C GLN A 244 -4.48 -11.29 -1.11
N GLY A 245 -4.97 -12.53 -1.18
CA GLY A 245 -5.26 -13.30 0.02
C GLY A 245 -6.37 -12.67 0.85
N HIS A 246 -6.32 -12.86 2.17
CA HIS A 246 -7.32 -12.36 3.10
C HIS A 246 -6.90 -10.99 3.65
N GLN A 247 -7.65 -9.95 3.27
CA GLN A 247 -7.50 -8.59 3.79
C GLN A 247 -8.88 -7.97 3.99
N ALA A 248 -9.09 -7.31 5.12
CA ALA A 248 -10.36 -6.74 5.48
C ALA A 248 -10.41 -5.21 5.28
N GLY A 249 -9.25 -4.56 5.21
CA GLY A 249 -9.12 -3.14 4.89
C GLY A 249 -9.30 -2.80 3.40
N LEU A 250 -9.58 -1.53 3.09
CA LEU A 250 -9.74 -1.04 1.72
C LEU A 250 -8.39 -0.80 1.04
N SER A 251 -8.23 -1.27 -0.19
CA SER A 251 -7.06 -1.00 -1.02
C SER A 251 -7.05 0.44 -1.54
N PHE A 252 -5.91 0.93 -2.02
CA PHE A 252 -5.82 2.24 -2.70
C PHE A 252 -6.72 2.35 -3.94
N ARG A 253 -7.14 1.22 -4.56
CA ARG A 253 -8.07 1.22 -5.72
C ARG A 253 -9.40 1.87 -5.41
N VAL A 254 -9.87 1.71 -4.17
CA VAL A 254 -11.13 2.32 -3.74
C VAL A 254 -11.01 3.84 -3.73
N TYR A 255 -9.89 4.36 -3.27
CA TYR A 255 -9.61 5.80 -3.19
C TYR A 255 -9.33 6.40 -4.57
N GLU A 256 -8.60 5.67 -5.43
CA GLU A 256 -8.45 6.03 -6.84
C GLU A 256 -9.82 6.12 -7.56
N CYS A 257 -10.74 5.20 -7.28
CA CYS A 257 -12.11 5.25 -7.82
C CYS A 257 -12.86 6.50 -7.36
N LEU A 258 -12.73 6.88 -6.09
CA LEU A 258 -13.34 8.09 -5.55
C LEU A 258 -12.74 9.35 -6.20
N GLY A 259 -11.42 9.48 -6.23
CA GLY A 259 -10.74 10.66 -6.76
C GLY A 259 -10.93 10.85 -8.27
N TYR A 260 -10.81 9.77 -9.04
CA TYR A 260 -10.97 9.81 -10.50
C TYR A 260 -12.41 9.54 -10.95
N GLN A 261 -13.38 9.52 -10.04
CA GLN A 261 -14.79 9.30 -10.33
C GLN A 261 -15.02 8.10 -11.28
N ARG A 262 -14.35 6.99 -10.97
CA ARG A 262 -14.48 5.72 -11.70
C ARG A 262 -15.26 4.73 -10.86
N LYS A 263 -15.97 3.84 -11.55
CA LYS A 263 -16.66 2.75 -10.88
C LYS A 263 -15.66 1.73 -10.33
N LEU A 264 -16.08 0.92 -9.37
CA LEU A 264 -15.26 -0.12 -8.76
C LEU A 264 -15.91 -1.49 -8.93
N ILE A 265 -15.11 -2.48 -9.31
CA ILE A 265 -15.49 -3.89 -9.25
C ILE A 265 -14.47 -4.57 -8.34
N THR A 266 -14.90 -5.14 -7.22
CA THR A 266 -13.98 -5.70 -6.21
C THR A 266 -14.44 -7.04 -5.66
N THR A 267 -13.51 -7.80 -5.07
CA THR A 267 -13.82 -8.98 -4.24
C THR A 267 -13.82 -8.69 -2.75
N ASN A 268 -13.48 -7.47 -2.34
CA ASN A 268 -13.50 -7.10 -0.94
C ASN A 268 -14.94 -6.97 -0.41
N GLN A 269 -15.44 -8.02 0.25
CA GLN A 269 -16.79 -8.02 0.81
C GLN A 269 -16.99 -6.94 1.88
N ASN A 270 -15.91 -6.54 2.56
CA ASN A 270 -15.98 -5.55 3.63
C ASN A 270 -16.33 -4.16 3.13
N LEU A 271 -16.17 -3.88 1.82
CA LEU A 271 -16.54 -2.60 1.22
C LEU A 271 -18.00 -2.21 1.56
N LYS A 272 -18.91 -3.19 1.64
CA LYS A 272 -20.33 -2.96 1.98
C LYS A 272 -20.55 -2.34 3.37
N HIS A 273 -19.55 -2.40 4.26
CA HIS A 273 -19.61 -1.84 5.61
C HIS A 273 -19.04 -0.42 5.70
N TYR A 274 -18.52 0.14 4.60
CA TYR A 274 -18.02 1.51 4.56
C TYR A 274 -19.10 2.47 4.06
N ASP A 275 -19.13 3.67 4.62
CA ASP A 275 -20.10 4.72 4.26
C ASP A 275 -19.93 5.26 2.83
N ILE A 276 -18.82 4.97 2.16
CA ILE A 276 -18.58 5.25 0.74
C ILE A 276 -19.26 4.26 -0.22
N PHE A 277 -19.81 3.15 0.28
CA PHE A 277 -20.40 2.14 -0.60
C PHE A 277 -21.68 2.66 -1.27
N CYS A 278 -21.71 2.55 -2.60
CA CYS A 278 -22.82 2.94 -3.46
C CYS A 278 -22.95 1.89 -4.57
N ALA A 279 -24.11 1.21 -4.66
CA ALA A 279 -24.28 0.07 -5.57
C ALA A 279 -24.22 0.49 -7.05
N GLU A 280 -24.58 1.74 -7.35
CA GLU A 280 -24.49 2.34 -8.68
C GLU A 280 -23.03 2.54 -9.10
N ASN A 281 -22.12 2.78 -8.15
CA ASN A 281 -20.70 2.99 -8.42
C ASN A 281 -19.85 1.74 -8.20
N MET A 282 -20.29 0.81 -7.37
CA MET A 282 -19.44 -0.25 -6.83
C MET A 282 -20.15 -1.60 -6.89
N VAL A 283 -19.49 -2.57 -7.51
CA VAL A 283 -19.89 -3.97 -7.50
C VAL A 283 -18.92 -4.76 -6.63
N VAL A 284 -19.49 -5.49 -5.68
CA VAL A 284 -18.77 -6.46 -4.87
C VAL A 284 -19.11 -7.84 -5.41
N LEU A 285 -18.16 -8.45 -6.11
CA LEU A 285 -18.31 -9.73 -6.80
C LEU A 285 -18.57 -10.86 -5.80
N ASP A 286 -19.51 -11.72 -6.14
CA ASP A 286 -19.70 -13.02 -5.50
C ASP A 286 -18.93 -14.13 -6.26
N SER A 287 -19.21 -15.38 -5.93
CA SER A 287 -18.58 -16.54 -6.57
C SER A 287 -18.89 -16.71 -8.06
N SER A 288 -19.91 -16.05 -8.60
CA SER A 288 -20.25 -16.07 -10.02
C SER A 288 -19.34 -15.16 -10.85
N TYR A 289 -18.68 -14.19 -10.21
CA TYR A 289 -17.88 -13.13 -10.85
C TYR A 289 -18.66 -12.28 -11.88
N GLN A 290 -19.99 -12.36 -11.93
CA GLN A 290 -20.79 -11.60 -12.88
C GLN A 290 -20.93 -10.14 -12.45
N VAL A 291 -20.83 -9.25 -13.42
CA VAL A 291 -21.14 -7.82 -13.27
C VAL A 291 -22.56 -7.59 -13.81
N PRO A 292 -23.41 -6.83 -13.11
CA PRO A 292 -24.73 -6.46 -13.64
C PRO A 292 -24.61 -5.77 -15.00
N GLU A 293 -25.44 -6.18 -15.97
CA GLU A 293 -25.36 -5.71 -17.36
C GLU A 293 -25.41 -4.18 -17.48
N GLN A 294 -26.23 -3.53 -16.64
CA GLN A 294 -26.41 -2.08 -16.66
C GLN A 294 -25.35 -1.29 -15.88
N PHE A 295 -24.41 -1.97 -15.20
CA PHE A 295 -23.44 -1.33 -14.33
C PHE A 295 -22.62 -0.25 -15.05
N PHE A 296 -22.21 -0.51 -16.28
CA PHE A 296 -21.40 0.40 -17.08
C PHE A 296 -22.21 1.52 -17.76
N SER A 297 -23.55 1.45 -17.75
CA SER A 297 -24.45 2.47 -18.32
C SER A 297 -25.06 3.38 -17.26
N ILE A 298 -25.08 2.97 -15.99
CA ILE A 298 -25.53 3.83 -14.90
C ILE A 298 -24.50 4.96 -14.70
N PRO A 299 -24.90 6.24 -14.59
CA PRO A 299 -23.97 7.33 -14.31
C PRO A 299 -23.20 7.13 -13.00
N TYR A 300 -22.05 7.79 -12.85
CA TYR A 300 -21.37 7.83 -11.56
C TYR A 300 -22.13 8.76 -10.60
N ILE A 301 -22.37 8.32 -9.36
CA ILE A 301 -23.03 9.12 -8.32
C ILE A 301 -21.97 9.63 -7.34
N GLU A 302 -21.71 10.94 -7.32
CA GLU A 302 -20.75 11.50 -6.36
C GLU A 302 -21.22 11.26 -4.90
N PRO A 303 -20.37 10.70 -4.02
CA PRO A 303 -20.70 10.59 -2.61
C PRO A 303 -20.82 11.97 -1.95
N GLU A 304 -21.56 12.04 -0.84
CA GLU A 304 -21.66 13.27 -0.07
C GLU A 304 -20.28 13.76 0.38
N GLN A 305 -20.05 15.07 0.29
CA GLN A 305 -18.76 15.68 0.61
C GLN A 305 -18.25 15.30 2.02
N GLN A 306 -19.15 15.28 3.01
CA GLN A 306 -18.81 14.90 4.40
C GLN A 306 -18.29 13.46 4.54
N ILE A 307 -18.71 12.55 3.64
CA ILE A 307 -18.23 11.18 3.61
C ILE A 307 -16.81 11.18 3.02
N VAL A 308 -16.61 11.83 1.87
CA VAL A 308 -15.32 11.92 1.18
C VAL A 308 -14.25 12.54 2.09
N GLU A 309 -14.58 13.62 2.80
CA GLU A 309 -13.67 14.33 3.72
C GLU A 309 -13.04 13.44 4.80
N LYS A 310 -13.70 12.35 5.22
CA LYS A 310 -13.16 11.38 6.19
C LYS A 310 -11.97 10.60 5.64
N TYR A 311 -11.91 10.42 4.33
CA TYR A 311 -10.89 9.64 3.64
C TYR A 311 -9.77 10.51 3.06
N MET A 312 -9.95 11.82 3.01
CA MET A 312 -8.96 12.76 2.48
C MET A 312 -7.67 12.74 3.30
N LEU A 313 -6.52 12.82 2.60
CA LEU A 313 -5.19 12.83 3.21
C LEU A 313 -5.01 13.90 4.32
N PRO A 314 -5.51 15.15 4.19
CA PRO A 314 -5.49 16.10 5.29
C PRO A 314 -6.13 15.57 6.59
N SER A 315 -7.27 14.88 6.48
CA SER A 315 -7.97 14.26 7.61
C SER A 315 -7.20 13.07 8.16
N TRP A 316 -6.60 12.25 7.28
CA TRP A 316 -5.72 11.15 7.69
C TRP A 316 -4.56 11.65 8.55
N VAL A 317 -3.86 12.70 8.10
CA VAL A 317 -2.73 13.28 8.84
C VAL A 317 -3.18 13.81 10.20
N ARG A 318 -4.29 14.58 10.25
CA ARG A 318 -4.83 15.07 11.53
C ARG A 318 -5.18 13.94 12.50
N ASN A 319 -5.77 12.85 11.99
CA ASN A 319 -6.15 11.71 12.81
C ASN A 319 -4.92 11.01 13.41
N VAL A 320 -3.88 10.75 12.61
CA VAL A 320 -2.62 10.15 13.10
C VAL A 320 -1.98 11.06 14.14
N LEU A 321 -1.84 12.34 13.81
CA LEU A 321 -1.13 13.31 14.64
C LEU A 321 -1.89 13.72 15.90
N SER A 322 -3.21 13.49 15.98
CA SER A 322 -3.98 13.69 17.21
C SER A 322 -3.64 12.69 18.33
N LYS A 323 -2.93 11.61 18.01
CA LYS A 323 -2.49 10.57 18.96
C LYS A 323 -1.00 10.66 19.32
N VAL A 324 -0.29 11.55 18.64
CA VAL A 324 1.09 11.94 18.94
C VAL A 324 1.04 13.02 20.01
#